data_AF-A0A6N7I8S7-F1
#
_entry.id   AF-A0A6N7I8S7-F1
#
_cell.length_a   1.000
_cell.length_b   1.000
_cell.length_c   1.000
_cell.angle_alpha   90.00
_cell.angle_beta   90.00
_cell.angle_gamma   90.00
#
_symmetry.space_group_name_H-M   'P 1'
#
loop_
_entity.id
_entity.type
_entity.pdbx_description
1 polymer ?
#
loop_
_entity_poly.entity_id
_entity_poly.type
_entity_poly.pdbx_seq_one_letter_code
_entity_poly.pdbx_strand_id
1 'polypeptide(L)'
;MGILDQVFPTREQCHAAVMDYCAQLAAGPAEAIGHAKLAARLGATGSLEAGLALEREAVARVFASDDAAEGITAFTEHRDPTFTGR
;
A
#
# COMPACT_ATOMS: atom_id res chain seq x y z
N MET A 1 -23.64 1.09 3.91
CA MET A 1 -23.16 -0.27 3.68
C MET A 1 -21.76 -0.16 3.10
N GLY A 2 -20.72 -0.53 3.85
CA GLY A 2 -19.30 -0.49 3.46
C GLY A 2 -18.63 -1.82 3.74
N ILE A 3 -19.29 -2.90 3.29
CA ILE A 3 -18.92 -4.29 3.59
C ILE A 3 -18.01 -4.85 2.49
N LEU A 4 -18.19 -4.37 1.26
CA LEU A 4 -17.43 -4.77 0.08
C LEU A 4 -16.94 -3.51 -0.64
N ASP A 5 -15.72 -3.56 -1.15
CA ASP A 5 -15.14 -2.49 -1.98
C ASP A 5 -15.71 -2.53 -3.41
N GLN A 6 -15.89 -3.72 -3.99
CA GLN A 6 -16.34 -3.91 -5.37
C GLN A 6 -17.29 -5.12 -5.50
N VAL A 7 -18.21 -5.06 -6.46
CA VAL A 7 -19.17 -6.13 -6.78
C VAL A 7 -19.17 -6.36 -8.29
N PHE A 8 -19.13 -7.63 -8.69
CA PHE A 8 -19.05 -8.03 -10.09
C PHE A 8 -20.27 -8.85 -10.52
N PRO A 9 -20.74 -8.70 -11.77
CA PRO A 9 -21.88 -9.47 -12.29
C PRO A 9 -21.67 -10.99 -12.34
N THR A 10 -20.45 -11.44 -12.61
CA THR A 10 -20.12 -12.88 -12.69
C THR A 10 -18.94 -13.28 -11.81
N ARG A 11 -18.87 -14.57 -11.50
CA ARG A 11 -17.76 -15.16 -10.73
C ARG A 11 -16.43 -15.01 -11.47
N GLU A 12 -16.44 -15.19 -12.79
CA GLU A 12 -15.25 -15.14 -13.64
C GLU A 12 -14.66 -13.73 -13.65
N GLN A 13 -15.51 -12.71 -13.76
CA GLN A 13 -15.11 -11.30 -13.68
C GLN A 13 -14.55 -10.95 -12.29
N CYS A 14 -15.20 -11.42 -11.22
CA CYS A 14 -14.71 -11.26 -9.86
C CYS A 14 -13.32 -11.89 -9.68
N HIS A 15 -13.15 -13.12 -10.15
CA HIS A 15 -11.88 -13.84 -10.04
C HIS A 15 -10.76 -13.14 -10.81
N ALA A 16 -11.01 -12.70 -12.05
CA ALA A 16 -10.03 -11.95 -12.83
C ALA A 16 -9.59 -10.67 -12.11
N ALA A 17 -10.56 -9.87 -11.63
CA ALA A 17 -10.26 -8.64 -10.90
C ALA A 17 -9.47 -8.88 -9.60
N VAL A 18 -9.78 -9.96 -8.87
CA VAL A 18 -9.02 -10.36 -7.66
C VAL A 18 -7.58 -10.72 -8.01
N MET A 19 -7.35 -11.47 -9.09
CA MET A 19 -6.01 -11.86 -9.52
C MET A 19 -5.19 -10.62 -9.95
N ASP A 20 -5.80 -9.71 -10.70
CA ASP A 20 -5.15 -8.47 -11.12
C ASP A 20 -4.80 -7.59 -9.91
N TYR A 21 -5.71 -7.45 -8.95
CA TYR A 21 -5.47 -6.70 -7.73
C TYR A 21 -4.34 -7.30 -6.89
N CYS A 22 -4.33 -8.62 -6.71
CA CYS A 22 -3.25 -9.32 -6.00
C CYS A 22 -1.91 -9.15 -6.71
N ALA A 23 -1.88 -9.19 -8.05
CA ALA A 23 -0.66 -8.99 -8.83
C ALA A 23 -0.12 -7.57 -8.66
N GLN A 24 -0.98 -6.55 -8.66
CA GLN A 24 -0.58 -5.15 -8.39
C GLN A 24 0.02 -4.97 -7.00
N LEU A 25 -0.59 -5.57 -5.97
CA LEU A 25 -0.05 -5.52 -4.61
C LEU A 25 1.29 -6.24 -4.50
N ALA A 26 1.43 -7.40 -5.15
CA ALA A 26 2.66 -8.19 -5.13
C ALA A 26 3.82 -7.52 -5.88
N ALA A 27 3.52 -6.72 -6.91
CA ALA A 27 4.51 -5.93 -7.64
C ALA A 27 4.81 -4.56 -6.99
N GLY A 28 4.05 -4.18 -5.95
CA GLY A 28 4.17 -2.90 -5.27
C GLY A 28 5.21 -2.90 -4.12
N PRO A 29 5.41 -1.73 -3.48
CA PRO A 29 6.35 -1.58 -2.37
C PRO A 29 5.76 -2.20 -1.09
N ALA A 30 6.12 -3.45 -0.80
CA ALA A 30 5.48 -4.26 0.23
C ALA A 30 5.55 -3.64 1.65
N GLU A 31 6.70 -3.07 2.02
CA GLU A 31 6.89 -2.37 3.31
C GLU A 31 5.95 -1.16 3.44
N ALA A 32 5.81 -0.35 2.39
CA ALA A 32 4.92 0.80 2.38
C ALA A 32 3.44 0.38 2.50
N ILE A 33 3.03 -0.63 1.73
CA ILE A 33 1.65 -1.16 1.78
C ILE A 33 1.35 -1.73 3.17
N GLY A 34 2.28 -2.48 3.76
CA GLY A 34 2.15 -3.07 5.09
C GLY A 34 2.01 -2.01 6.19
N HIS A 35 2.90 -1.02 6.17
CA HIS A 35 2.86 0.09 7.13
C HIS A 35 1.61 0.96 6.99
N ALA A 36 1.17 1.26 5.77
CA ALA A 36 -0.08 1.99 5.53
C ALA A 36 -1.29 1.23 6.10
N LYS A 37 -1.35 -0.09 5.90
CA LYS A 37 -2.43 -0.94 6.46
C LYS A 37 -2.43 -0.92 7.99
N LEU A 38 -1.26 -1.02 8.62
CA LEU A 38 -1.13 -0.96 10.07
C LEU A 38 -1.54 0.40 10.64
N ALA A 39 -1.07 1.49 10.02
CA ALA A 39 -1.43 2.86 10.43
C ALA A 39 -2.94 3.09 10.33
N ALA A 40 -3.58 2.71 9.21
CA ALA A 40 -5.02 2.84 9.03
C ALA A 40 -5.81 2.01 10.06
N ARG A 41 -5.37 0.78 10.34
CA ARG A 41 -6.02 -0.13 11.31
C ARG A 41 -5.93 0.39 12.74
N LEU A 42 -4.74 0.78 13.17
CA LEU A 42 -4.47 1.16 14.57
C LEU A 42 -4.90 2.60 14.84
N GLY A 43 -4.64 3.51 13.90
CA GLY A 43 -5.02 4.92 14.00
C GLY A 43 -6.52 5.15 14.06
N ALA A 44 -7.33 4.28 13.42
CA ALA A 44 -8.79 4.39 13.44
C ALA A 44 -9.44 4.24 14.83
N THR A 45 -8.75 3.63 15.79
CA THR A 45 -9.27 3.38 17.15
C THR A 45 -8.62 4.24 18.23
N GLY A 46 -7.56 4.97 17.89
CA GLY A 46 -6.80 5.82 18.81
C GLY A 46 -7.21 7.28 18.79
N SER A 47 -6.48 8.11 19.55
CA SER A 47 -6.57 9.56 19.40
C SER A 47 -5.88 10.01 18.11
N LEU A 48 -6.25 11.18 17.60
CA LEU A 48 -5.58 11.79 16.44
C LEU A 48 -4.06 11.90 16.66
N GLU A 49 -3.65 12.30 17.87
CA GLU A 49 -2.23 12.42 18.22
C GLU A 49 -1.50 11.07 18.16
N ALA A 50 -2.12 10.00 18.65
CA ALA A 50 -1.56 8.66 18.55
C ALA A 50 -1.47 8.17 17.10
N GLY A 51 -2.49 8.47 16.29
CA GLY A 51 -2.48 8.19 14.85
C GLY A 51 -1.34 8.89 14.12
N LEU A 52 -1.17 10.20 14.35
CA LEU A 52 -0.09 10.99 13.76
C LEU A 52 1.30 10.50 14.21
N ALA A 53 1.44 10.06 15.46
CA ALA A 53 2.68 9.47 15.95
C ALA A 53 3.01 8.15 15.24
N LEU A 54 2.00 7.28 15.06
CA LEU A 54 2.10 6.04 14.30
C LEU A 54 2.51 6.29 12.84
N GLU A 55 1.86 7.24 12.17
CA GLU A 55 2.17 7.62 10.79
C GLU A 55 3.60 8.15 10.66
N ARG A 56 4.05 9.01 11.56
CA ARG A 56 5.42 9.54 11.55
C ARG A 56 6.46 8.42 11.62
N GLU A 57 6.24 7.43 12.49
CA GLU A 57 7.14 6.29 12.65
C GLU A 57 7.12 5.36 11.42
N ALA A 58 5.93 5.11 10.88
CA ALA A 58 5.74 4.33 9.65
C ALA A 58 6.42 4.98 8.45
N VAL A 59 6.22 6.29 8.24
CA VAL A 59 6.85 7.05 7.17
C VAL A 59 8.38 6.99 7.30
N ALA A 60 8.94 7.20 8.48
CA ALA A 60 10.39 7.12 8.68
C ALA A 60 10.97 5.75 8.29
N ARG A 61 10.27 4.65 8.60
CA ARG A 61 10.67 3.30 8.17
C ARG A 61 10.59 3.11 6.66
N VAL A 62 9.47 3.50 6.05
CA VAL A 62 9.27 3.36 4.62
C VAL A 62 10.31 4.17 3.84
N PHE A 63 10.62 5.39 4.25
CA PHE A 63 11.63 6.21 3.57
C PHE A 63 13.07 5.67 3.68
N ALA A 64 13.33 4.73 4.59
CA ALA A 64 14.61 4.03 4.69
C ALA A 64 14.69 2.76 3.81
N SER A 65 13.60 2.39 3.12
CA SER A 65 13.53 1.22 2.23
C SER A 65 14.20 1.48 0.87
N ASP A 66 14.66 0.41 0.23
CA ASP A 66 15.19 0.45 -1.14
C ASP A 66 14.09 0.88 -2.13
N ASP A 67 12.86 0.40 -1.90
CA ASP A 67 11.69 0.69 -2.72
C ASP A 67 11.30 2.18 -2.68
N ALA A 68 11.52 2.88 -1.56
CA ALA A 68 11.32 4.32 -1.51
C ALA A 68 12.34 5.08 -2.37
N ALA A 69 13.61 4.68 -2.31
CA ALA A 69 14.66 5.27 -3.14
C ALA A 69 14.39 5.04 -4.64
N GLU A 70 13.99 3.81 -5.00
CA GLU A 70 13.60 3.45 -6.37
C GLU A 70 12.37 4.23 -6.83
N GLY A 71 11.32 4.33 -6.00
CA GLY A 71 10.12 5.08 -6.34
C GLY A 71 10.40 6.56 -6.63
N ILE A 72 11.25 7.20 -5.82
CA ILE A 72 11.68 8.60 -6.04
C ILE A 72 12.51 8.73 -7.31
N THR A 73 13.42 7.79 -7.55
CA THR A 73 14.30 7.77 -8.73
C THR A 73 13.48 7.59 -10.00
N ALA A 74 12.65 6.55 -10.06
CA ALA A 74 11.79 6.24 -11.19
C ALA A 74 10.84 7.39 -11.54
N PHE A 75 10.25 8.03 -10.53
CA PHE A 75 9.41 9.21 -10.71
C PHE A 75 10.19 10.37 -11.35
N THR A 76 11.40 10.64 -10.84
CA THR A 76 12.27 11.69 -11.38
C THR A 76 12.69 11.39 -12.82
N GLU A 77 12.95 10.13 -13.13
CA GLU A 77 13.36 9.63 -14.45
C GLU A 77 12.18 9.40 -15.42
N HIS A 78 10.93 9.62 -14.99
CA HIS A 78 9.72 9.41 -15.80
C HIS A 78 9.61 7.97 -16.35
N ARG A 79 10.00 6.99 -15.54
CA ARG A 79 9.88 5.55 -15.85
C ARG A 79 9.06 4.84 -14.78
N ASP A 80 8.61 3.64 -15.10
CA ASP A 80 7.95 2.80 -14.12
C ASP A 80 8.97 2.29 -13.07
N PRO A 81 8.62 2.30 -11.77
CA PRO A 81 9.46 1.76 -10.72
C PRO A 81 9.46 0.23 -10.71
N THR A 82 10.57 -0.37 -10.28
CA THR A 82 10.66 -1.81 -10.03
C THR A 82 10.86 -2.08 -8.54
N PHE A 83 9.78 -2.40 -7.83
CA PHE A 83 9.84 -2.69 -6.40
C PHE A 83 10.30 -4.12 -6.11
N THR A 84 11.05 -4.29 -5.02
CA THR A 84 11.59 -5.57 -4.54
C THR A 84 11.07 -5.98 -3.17
N GLY A 85 10.27 -5.13 -2.53
CA GLY A 85 9.67 -5.38 -1.22
C GLY A 85 10.64 -5.17 -0.06
N ARG A 86 11.64 -4.29 -0.21
CA ARG A 86 12.67 -4.01 0.78
C ARG A 86 12.95 -2.52 0.88
#